data_AF-A0A843DYB8-F1
#
_entry.id   AF-A0A843DYB8-F1
#
_cell.length_a   1.000
_cell.length_b   1.000
_cell.length_c   1.000
_cell.angle_alpha   90.00
_cell.angle_beta   90.00
_cell.angle_gamma   90.00
#
_symmetry.space_group_name_H-M   'P 1'
#
loop_
_entity.id
_entity.type
_entity.pdbx_description
1 polymer ?
#
loop_
_entity_poly.entity_id
_entity_poly.type
_entity_poly.pdbx_seq_one_letter_code
_entity_poly.pdbx_strand_id
1 'polypeptide(L)' 'MMYLEIDGGYGGIRFSACHFIPRHEKCSRLHGHSYIVRLRLEGDIGEDGMIMDFVVLKKKL' A
#
# COMPACT_ATOMS: atom_id res chain seq x y z
N MET A 1 -8.94 0.45 20.22
CA MET A 1 -8.50 0.06 18.87
C MET A 1 -7.23 0.81 18.53
N MET A 2 -6.18 0.08 18.18
CA MET A 2 -4.91 0.64 17.74
C MET A 2 -4.73 0.37 16.25
N TYR A 3 -3.82 1.11 15.61
CA TYR A 3 -3.50 0.91 14.21
C TYR A 3 -1.99 0.89 13.98
N LEU A 4 -1.60 0.13 12.97
CA LEU A 4 -0.26 0.05 12.42
C LEU A 4 -0.30 0.61 11.00
N GLU A 5 0.66 1.45 10.65
CA GLU A 5 0.74 2.06 9.32
C GLU A 5 2.10 1.79 8.68
N ILE A 6 2.09 1.44 7.39
CA ILE A 6 3.27 1.37 6.54
C ILE A 6 3.16 2.46 5.47
N ASP A 7 4.06 3.45 5.55
CA ASP A 7 4.26 4.39 4.45
C ASP A 7 5.15 3.75 3.38
N GLY A 8 4.56 3.21 2.32
CA GLY A 8 5.34 2.67 1.20
C GLY A 8 6.12 3.71 0.42
N GLY A 9 5.84 5.01 0.60
CA GLY A 9 6.67 6.07 0.03
C GLY A 9 8.06 6.07 0.68
N TYR A 10 8.10 5.99 2.01
CA TYR A 10 9.35 5.85 2.76
C TYR A 10 9.94 4.43 2.62
N GLY A 11 9.09 3.40 2.69
CA GLY A 11 9.48 1.99 2.65
C GLY A 11 9.87 1.43 1.29
N GLY A 12 9.79 2.23 0.22
CA GLY A 12 10.11 1.79 -1.14
C GLY A 12 9.11 0.79 -1.74
N ILE A 13 7.91 0.67 -1.17
CA ILE A 13 6.86 -0.25 -1.64
C ILE A 13 6.13 0.44 -2.79
N ARG A 14 6.66 0.23 -3.99
CA ARG A 14 6.27 0.93 -5.21
C ARG A 14 6.32 0.00 -6.40
N PHE A 15 5.49 0.28 -7.40
CA PHE A 15 5.55 -0.41 -8.69
C PHE A 15 5.24 0.57 -9.82
N SER A 16 5.78 0.31 -11.01
CA SER A 16 5.47 1.07 -12.22
C SER A 16 4.56 0.23 -13.10
N ALA A 17 3.45 0.83 -13.55
CA ALA A 17 2.50 0.14 -14.42
C ALA A 17 1.82 1.12 -15.39
N CYS A 18 1.35 0.56 -16.51
CA CYS A 18 0.43 1.25 -17.41
C CYS A 18 -1.02 0.94 -17.04
N HIS A 19 -1.91 1.89 -17.29
CA HIS A 19 -3.35 1.76 -17.09
C HIS A 19 -4.12 2.71 -18.02
N PHE A 20 -5.43 2.54 -18.04
CA PHE A 20 -6.37 3.50 -18.61
C PHE A 20 -7.69 3.43 -17.83
N ILE A 21 -8.42 4.54 -17.78
CA ILE A 21 -9.70 4.65 -17.09
C ILE A 21 -10.79 4.79 -18.17
N PRO A 22 -11.63 3.77 -18.38
CA PRO A 22 -12.69 3.85 -19.39
C PRO A 22 -13.57 5.09 -19.19
N ARG A 23 -13.88 5.79 -20.28
CA ARG A 23 -14.77 6.97 -20.32
C ARG A 23 -14.25 8.22 -19.56
N HIS A 24 -13.00 8.23 -19.09
CA HIS A 24 -12.40 9.44 -18.53
C HIS A 24 -11.81 10.32 -19.65
N GLU A 25 -12.07 11.64 -19.62
CA GLU A 25 -11.64 12.58 -20.68
C GLU A 25 -10.13 12.51 -20.97
N LYS A 26 -9.29 12.75 -19.96
CA LYS A 26 -7.82 12.68 -20.07
C LYS A 26 -7.24 11.26 -19.95
N CYS A 27 -7.69 10.48 -18.97
CA CYS A 27 -7.09 9.20 -18.57
C CYS A 27 -7.60 7.98 -19.35
N SER A 28 -8.44 8.16 -20.38
CA SER A 28 -8.93 7.07 -21.24
C SER A 28 -7.88 6.49 -22.19
N ARG A 29 -6.83 7.27 -22.50
CA ARG A 29 -5.68 6.80 -23.28
C ARG A 29 -4.74 5.99 -22.38
N LEU A 30 -4.13 4.94 -22.92
CA LEU A 30 -3.09 4.18 -22.22
C LEU A 30 -1.93 5.11 -21.83
N HIS A 31 -1.60 5.12 -20.54
CA HIS A 31 -0.49 5.87 -19.96
C HIS A 31 -0.01 5.14 -18.69
N GLY A 32 1.04 5.63 -18.03
CA GLY A 32 1.59 4.96 -16.85
C GLY A 32 1.94 5.90 -15.71
N HIS A 33 2.15 5.30 -14.54
CA HIS A 33 2.56 5.98 -13.31
C HIS A 33 3.53 5.12 -12.51
N SER A 34 4.24 5.76 -11.59
CA SER A 34 4.89 5.09 -10.46
C SER A 34 3.92 5.12 -9.28
N TYR A 35 3.36 3.97 -8.95
CA TYR A 35 2.40 3.79 -7.86
C TYR A 35 3.13 3.55 -6.55
N ILE A 36 2.50 3.97 -5.46
CA ILE A 36 2.98 3.77 -4.08
C ILE A 36 1.88 3.05 -3.31
N VAL A 37 2.23 1.99 -2.59
CA VAL A 37 1.27 1.26 -1.74
C VAL A 37 1.43 1.73 -0.29
N ARG A 38 0.36 2.25 0.30
CA ARG A 38 0.28 2.53 1.74
C ARG A 38 -0.70 1.56 2.37
N LEU A 39 -0.36 1.07 3.55
CA LEU A 39 -1.19 0.12 4.28
C LEU A 39 -1.44 0.62 5.68
N ARG A 40 -2.71 0.55 6.10
CA ARG A 40 -3.13 0.71 7.50
C ARG A 40 -3.82 -0.57 7.93
N LEU A 41 -3.39 -1.11 9.06
CA LEU A 41 -3.98 -2.27 9.71
C LEU A 41 -4.57 -1.81 11.05
N GLU A 42 -5.81 -2.17 11.33
CA GLU A 42 -6.45 -1.92 12.62
C GLU A 42 -6.59 -3.23 13.38
N GLY A 43 -6.32 -3.20 14.68
CA GLY A 43 -6.40 -4.39 15.52
C GLY A 43 -6.09 -4.12 16.98
N ASP A 44 -6.21 -5.17 17.77
CA ASP A 44 -5.78 -5.18 19.16
C ASP A 44 -4.30 -5.59 19.25
N ILE A 45 -3.67 -5.23 20.38
CA ILE A 45 -2.31 -5.68 20.67
C ILE A 45 -2.36 -7.14 21.14
N GLY A 46 -1.61 -8.01 20.48
CA GLY A 46 -1.44 -9.41 20.87
C GLY A 46 -0.56 -9.58 22.11
N GLU A 47 -0.44 -10.82 22.58
CA GLU A 47 0.38 -11.16 23.76
C GLU A 47 1.87 -10.82 23.58
N ASP A 48 2.34 -10.76 22.33
CA ASP A 48 3.69 -10.36 21.94
C ASP A 48 3.91 -8.83 21.93
N GLY A 49 2.90 -8.05 22.29
CA GLY A 49 2.97 -6.60 22.35
C GLY A 49 2.85 -5.91 20.99
N MET A 50 2.45 -6.63 19.94
CA MET A 50 2.32 -6.10 18.58
C MET A 50 0.91 -6.31 18.03
N ILE A 51 0.47 -5.43 17.13
CA ILE A 51 -0.73 -5.69 16.31
C ILE A 51 -0.39 -6.73 15.24
N MET A 52 0.76 -6.56 14.57
CA MET A 52 1.33 -7.51 13.63
C MET A 52 2.82 -7.20 13.38
N ASP A 53 3.61 -8.21 13.03
CA ASP A 53 5.02 -8.03 12.65
C ASP A 53 5.17 -7.33 11.28
N PHE A 54 5.88 -6.18 11.28
CA PHE A 54 6.19 -5.43 10.07
C PHE A 54 6.99 -6.20 9.01
N VAL A 55 7.87 -7.13 9.40
CA VAL A 55 8.69 -7.92 8.47
C VAL A 55 7.82 -8.88 7.68
N VAL A 56 6.89 -9.56 8.35
CA VAL A 56 5.92 -10.44 7.71
C VAL A 56 5.05 -9.64 6.75
N LEU A 57 4.56 -8.48 7.20
CA LEU A 57 3.66 -7.64 6.44
C LEU A 57 4.31 -7.09 5.17
N LYS A 58 5.55 -6.58 5.26
CA LYS A 58 6.32 -6.09 4.10
C LYS A 58 6.65 -7.18 3.09
N LYS A 59 6.83 -8.44 3.50
CA LYS A 59 7.07 -9.57 2.57
C LYS A 59 5.83 -9.95 1.74
N LYS A 60 4.65 -9.48 2.13
CA LYS A 60 3.37 -9.73 1.44
C LYS A 60 2.92 -8.56 0.57
N LEU A 61 3.64 -7.44 0.61
CA LEU A 61 3.42 -6.23 -0.19
C LEU A 61 4.44 -6.16 -1.34
#